data_AF-A0A366H018-F1
#
_entry.id   AF-A0A366H018-F1
#
_cell.length_a   1.000
_cell.length_b   1.000
_cell.length_c   1.000
_cell.angle_alpha   90.00
_cell.angle_beta   90.00
_cell.angle_gamma   90.00
#
_symmetry.space_group_name_H-M   'P 1'
#
loop_
_entity.id
_entity.type
_entity.pdbx_description
1 polymer ?
#
loop_
_entity_poly.entity_id
_entity_poly.type
_entity_poly.pdbx_seq_one_letter_code
_entity_poly.pdbx_strand_id
1 'polypeptide(L)'
;MKYILTIAAAFALALGTSFAGCGKIDTDKGKLKAVNAEKKQITIDVDGKDVTRTLTPSTKGAEDLDKLVGKKVTVQSSHGKVESVAKG
;
A
#
# COMPACT_ATOMS: atom_id res chain seq x y z
N MET A 1 -42.91 -6.44 -7.91
CA MET A 1 -41.97 -6.62 -6.80
C MET A 1 -41.83 -8.12 -6.45
N LYS A 2 -41.05 -8.90 -7.20
CA LYS A 2 -40.83 -10.34 -6.87
C LYS A 2 -39.44 -10.89 -7.23
N TYR A 3 -38.60 -10.17 -7.97
CA TYR A 3 -37.40 -10.77 -8.61
C TYR A 3 -36.07 -10.06 -8.31
N ILE A 4 -36.05 -9.10 -7.38
CA ILE A 4 -34.84 -8.28 -7.13
C ILE A 4 -34.03 -8.80 -5.92
N LEU A 5 -34.61 -9.66 -5.07
CA LEU A 5 -33.94 -10.12 -3.84
C LEU A 5 -33.05 -11.36 -4.02
N THR A 6 -33.13 -12.09 -5.12
CA THR A 6 -32.45 -13.38 -5.29
C THR A 6 -31.02 -13.30 -5.85
N ILE A 7 -30.57 -12.14 -6.36
CA ILE A 7 -29.25 -12.02 -7.00
C ILE A 7 -28.16 -11.55 -6.00
N ALA A 8 -28.55 -11.03 -4.83
CA ALA A 8 -27.59 -10.48 -3.87
C ALA A 8 -26.82 -11.54 -3.04
N ALA A 9 -27.28 -12.80 -3.00
CA ALA A 9 -26.70 -13.82 -2.13
C ALA A 9 -25.45 -14.52 -2.69
N ALA A 10 -25.19 -14.43 -4.00
CA ALA A 10 -24.10 -15.17 -4.64
C ALA A 10 -22.72 -14.48 -4.56
N PHE A 11 -22.65 -13.22 -4.13
CA PHE A 11 -21.38 -12.47 -4.06
C PHE A 11 -20.62 -12.59 -2.73
N ALA A 12 -21.19 -13.26 -1.72
CA ALA A 12 -20.58 -13.35 -0.39
C ALA A 12 -19.48 -14.42 -0.26
N LEU A 13 -19.36 -15.36 -1.21
CA LEU A 13 -18.48 -16.52 -1.10
C LEU A 13 -17.09 -16.35 -1.77
N ALA A 14 -16.82 -15.20 -2.42
CA ALA A 14 -15.55 -14.94 -3.08
C ALA A 14 -14.50 -14.21 -2.21
N LEU A 15 -14.83 -13.83 -0.97
CA LEU A 15 -13.90 -13.16 -0.05
C LEU A 15 -13.17 -14.13 0.90
N GLY A 16 -13.37 -15.43 0.73
CA GLY A 16 -12.77 -16.50 1.52
C GLY A 16 -11.48 -17.05 0.92
N THR A 17 -10.54 -16.23 0.47
CA THR A 17 -9.16 -16.71 0.29
C THR A 17 -8.45 -16.60 1.63
N SER A 18 -8.45 -17.73 2.32
CA SER A 18 -7.59 -18.08 3.45
C SER A 18 -6.18 -17.51 3.27
N PHE A 19 -5.92 -16.37 3.93
CA PHE A 19 -4.60 -15.79 4.01
C PHE A 19 -3.81 -16.58 5.05
N ALA A 20 -3.15 -17.65 4.60
CA ALA A 20 -2.11 -18.32 5.37
C ALA A 20 -1.16 -17.25 5.95
N GLY A 21 -0.78 -17.38 7.22
CA GLY A 21 -0.13 -16.35 8.04
C GLY A 21 1.28 -15.90 7.62
N CYS A 22 1.44 -15.41 6.40
CA CYS A 22 2.60 -14.71 5.83
C CYS A 22 2.09 -13.67 4.80
N GLY A 23 1.93 -12.38 5.13
CA GLY A 23 1.74 -11.35 4.07
C GLY A 23 0.46 -10.49 4.04
N LYS A 24 -0.02 -9.93 5.16
CA LYS A 24 -0.91 -8.78 5.01
C LYS A 24 -0.11 -7.64 4.38
N ILE A 25 -0.34 -7.41 3.08
CA ILE A 25 0.23 -6.28 2.35
C ILE A 25 -0.65 -5.07 2.61
N ASP A 26 -0.14 -4.13 3.40
CA ASP A 26 -0.71 -2.80 3.58
C ASP A 26 -0.36 -1.94 2.36
N THR A 27 -1.38 -1.39 1.69
CA THR A 27 -1.22 -0.51 0.54
C THR A 27 -1.52 0.92 0.95
N ASP A 28 -0.48 1.75 1.04
CA ASP A 28 -0.58 3.18 1.33
C ASP A 28 -0.59 3.96 0.01
N LYS A 29 -1.70 4.62 -0.30
CA LYS A 29 -1.83 5.50 -1.48
C LYS A 29 -1.85 6.94 -1.01
N GLY A 30 -0.87 7.73 -1.43
CA GLY A 30 -0.72 9.07 -0.87
C GLY A 30 0.37 9.88 -1.56
N LYS A 31 0.68 11.05 -0.99
CA LYS A 31 1.75 11.92 -1.49
C LYS A 31 3.04 11.58 -0.75
N LEU A 32 4.13 11.28 -1.47
CA LEU A 32 5.43 11.09 -0.83
C LEU A 32 5.91 12.44 -0.29
N LYS A 33 6.03 12.57 1.03
CA LYS A 33 6.46 13.81 1.68
C LYS A 33 7.97 13.91 1.83
N ALA A 34 8.61 12.81 2.23
CA ALA A 34 10.04 12.80 2.50
C ALA A 34 10.64 11.41 2.32
N VAL A 35 11.93 11.39 2.01
CA VAL A 35 12.78 10.21 1.96
C VAL A 35 13.93 10.47 2.92
N ASN A 36 14.11 9.61 3.92
CA ASN A 36 15.23 9.64 4.84
C ASN A 36 16.16 8.47 4.50
N ALA A 37 17.16 8.75 3.68
CA ALA A 37 18.12 7.74 3.22
C ALA A 37 18.97 7.17 4.38
N GLU A 38 19.32 8.00 5.37
CA GLU A 38 20.13 7.59 6.54
C GLU A 38 19.39 6.56 7.39
N LYS A 39 18.10 6.81 7.66
CA LYS A 39 17.23 5.92 8.44
C LYS A 39 16.57 4.85 7.59
N LYS A 40 16.77 4.88 6.26
CA LYS A 40 16.11 4.01 5.27
C LYS A 40 14.59 4.03 5.44
N GLN A 41 14.00 5.22 5.51
CA GLN A 41 12.56 5.42 5.73
C GLN A 41 11.96 6.36 4.70
N ILE A 42 10.68 6.18 4.42
CA ILE A 42 9.87 7.12 3.63
C ILE A 42 8.65 7.55 4.43
N THR A 43 8.21 8.78 4.21
CA THR A 43 7.00 9.33 4.80
C THR A 43 6.00 9.64 3.71
N ILE A 44 4.83 9.02 3.79
CA ILE A 44 3.72 9.20 2.86
C ILE A 44 2.59 9.92 3.58
N ASP A 45 2.09 11.01 3.02
CA ASP A 45 0.83 11.62 3.44
C ASP A 45 -0.33 10.85 2.82
N VAL A 46 -1.06 10.12 3.65
CA VAL A 46 -2.27 9.36 3.29
C VAL A 46 -3.45 10.07 3.94
N ASP A 47 -4.24 10.77 3.12
CA ASP A 47 -5.43 11.52 3.58
C ASP A 47 -5.13 12.49 4.75
N GLY A 48 -4.00 13.20 4.69
CA GLY A 48 -3.58 14.16 5.71
C GLY A 48 -2.96 13.52 6.96
N LYS A 49 -2.70 12.20 6.94
CA LYS A 49 -1.95 11.48 7.98
C LYS A 49 -0.59 11.06 7.46
N ASP A 50 0.45 11.34 8.24
CA ASP A 50 1.80 10.94 7.89
C ASP A 50 2.07 9.49 8.31
N VAL A 51 2.32 8.65 7.31
CA VAL A 51 2.66 7.23 7.46
C VAL A 51 4.12 7.04 7.13
N THR A 52 4.90 6.58 8.10
CA THR A 52 6.32 6.27 7.90
C THR A 52 6.51 4.78 7.69
N ARG A 53 7.21 4.40 6.62
CA ARG A 53 7.55 3.01 6.30
C ARG A 53 9.05 2.84 6.13
N THR A 54 9.55 1.66 6.49
CA THR A 54 10.97 1.32 6.38
C THR A 54 11.27 0.71 5.03
N LEU A 55 12.22 1.29 4.29
CA LEU A 55 12.75 0.74 3.05
C LEU A 55 13.65 -0.46 3.34
N THR A 56 13.59 -1.44 2.45
CA THR A 56 14.50 -2.59 2.45
C THR A 56 15.33 -2.57 1.17
N PRO A 57 16.51 -3.20 1.13
CA PRO A 57 17.27 -3.32 -0.12
C PRO A 57 16.51 -4.06 -1.22
N SER A 58 15.49 -4.85 -0.84
CA SER A 58 14.60 -5.56 -1.77
C SER A 58 13.41 -4.72 -2.26
N THR A 59 13.28 -3.47 -1.81
CA THR A 59 12.17 -2.60 -2.22
C THR A 59 12.26 -2.28 -3.71
N LYS A 60 11.25 -2.73 -4.47
CA LYS A 60 11.16 -2.44 -5.91
C LYS A 60 10.74 -0.99 -6.14
N GLY A 61 11.40 -0.30 -7.08
CA GLY A 61 11.10 1.10 -7.41
C GLY A 61 11.65 2.13 -6.42
N ALA A 62 12.60 1.72 -5.57
CA ALA A 62 13.27 2.61 -4.62
C ALA A 62 14.39 3.49 -5.23
N GLU A 63 14.75 3.24 -6.49
CA GLU A 63 15.93 3.81 -7.17
C GLU A 63 15.86 5.33 -7.36
N ASP A 64 14.65 5.90 -7.42
CA ASP A 64 14.40 7.31 -7.74
C ASP A 64 13.39 7.96 -6.76
N LEU A 65 13.36 7.52 -5.49
CA LEU A 65 12.39 8.02 -4.51
C LEU A 65 12.47 9.54 -4.32
N ASP A 66 13.66 10.13 -4.38
CA ASP A 66 13.86 11.58 -4.28
C ASP A 66 13.12 12.36 -5.39
N LYS A 67 13.02 11.77 -6.59
CA LYS A 67 12.26 12.37 -7.72
C LYS A 67 10.75 12.23 -7.55
N LEU A 68 10.30 11.37 -6.64
CA LEU A 68 8.90 11.13 -6.33
C LEU A 68 8.42 11.99 -5.15
N VAL A 69 9.32 12.68 -4.44
CA VAL A 69 8.93 13.60 -3.36
C VAL A 69 8.01 14.68 -3.92
N GLY A 70 6.88 14.87 -3.26
CA GLY A 70 5.81 15.76 -3.69
C GLY A 70 4.84 15.17 -4.73
N LYS A 71 5.06 13.94 -5.21
CA LYS A 71 4.16 13.25 -6.15
C LYS A 71 3.29 12.22 -5.43
N LYS A 72 2.20 11.82 -6.10
CA LYS A 72 1.40 10.68 -5.65
C LYS A 72 2.16 9.38 -5.90
N VAL A 73 2.14 8.52 -4.90
CA VAL A 73 2.77 7.20 -4.92
C VAL A 73 1.83 6.17 -4.31
N THR A 74 1.96 4.94 -4.78
CA THR A 74 1.38 3.76 -4.15
C THR A 74 2.52 2.96 -3.55
N VAL A 75 2.46 2.76 -2.24
CA VAL A 75 3.47 2.03 -1.47
C VAL A 75 2.83 0.76 -0.95
N GLN A 76 3.40 -0.39 -1.29
CA GLN A 76 3.01 -1.66 -0.71
C GLN A 76 4.02 -2.05 0.36
N SER A 77 3.53 -2.37 1.54
CA SER A 77 4.36 -2.76 2.67
C SER A 77 3.79 -3.98 3.39
N SER A 78 4.67 -4.82 3.91
CA SER A 78 4.32 -6.00 4.69
C SER A 78 5.10 -5.93 5.99
N HIS A 79 4.41 -6.08 7.14
CA HIS A 79 5.01 -5.92 8.47
C HIS A 79 5.79 -4.60 8.66
N GLY A 80 5.31 -3.49 8.06
CA GLY A 80 5.94 -2.17 8.15
C GLY A 80 7.19 -1.98 7.28
N LYS A 81 7.56 -2.99 6.47
CA LYS A 81 8.65 -2.93 5.50
C LYS A 81 8.10 -2.73 4.10
N VAL A 82 8.67 -1.80 3.34
CA VAL A 82 8.25 -1.52 1.97
C VAL A 82 8.73 -2.62 1.03
N GLU A 83 7.80 -3.20 0.30
CA GLU A 83 8.08 -4.19 -0.75
C GLU A 83 8.15 -3.54 -2.13
N SER A 84 7.27 -2.57 -2.41
CA SER A 84 7.31 -1.82 -3.66
C SER A 84 6.80 -0.40 -3.53
N VAL A 85 7.34 0.47 -4.39
CA VAL A 85 6.87 1.84 -4.60
C VAL A 85 6.57 2.04 -6.08
N ALA A 86 5.36 2.48 -6.38
CA ALA A 86 4.91 2.82 -7.72
C ALA A 86 4.43 4.27 -7.78
N LYS A 87 4.56 4.90 -8.95
CA LYS A 87 3.94 6.20 -9.23
C LYS A 87 2.41 6.02 -9.24
N GLY A 88 1.70 6.85 -8.48
CA GLY A 88 0.24 6.84 -8.35
C GLY A 88 -0.45 7.88 -9.22
#